data_AF-A0A4Q4CTF5-F1
#
_entry.id   AF-A0A4Q4CTF5-F1
#
_cell.length_a   1.000
_cell.length_b   1.000
_cell.length_c   1.000
_cell.angle_alpha   90.00
_cell.angle_beta   90.00
_cell.angle_gamma   90.00
#
_symmetry.space_group_name_H-M   'P 1'
#
loop_
_entity.id
_entity.type
_entity.pdbx_description
1 polymer ?
#
loop_
_entity_poly.entity_id
_entity_poly.type
_entity_poly.pdbx_seq_one_letter_code
_entity_poly.pdbx_strand_id
1 'polypeptide(L)'
;MSAIKHRKVIAGLALAAAAALPLAACSSTDDSSSDSSSTEVAKPLARINALSGEDTAIALDKGFTDALTSLKLTPGVVGTAKLTDGSLVFPITGGNVTYYKPGTAKPYVIGQVQHEGSGLSLTAGDTKVELTNFNVDPGISRVYGDVTVNGKVAATSAFLFQLRGATLKPLQTEGDTAILEGTKVFISPVAAGLLNDTFGTDAVTDQLLVGVAKITVNTTP
;
A
#
# COMPACT_ATOMS: atom_id res chain seq x y z
N MET A 1 35.24 -5.41 42.84
CA MET A 1 34.89 -6.79 43.22
C MET A 1 33.65 -7.13 42.39
N SER A 2 33.54 -8.11 41.51
CA SER A 2 34.37 -9.26 41.15
C SER A 2 34.12 -9.54 39.66
N ALA A 3 35.17 -9.95 38.96
CA ALA A 3 35.10 -10.50 37.62
C ALA A 3 34.51 -11.91 37.65
N ILE A 4 33.85 -12.35 36.57
CA ILE A 4 33.96 -13.72 36.05
C ILE A 4 33.88 -13.66 34.52
N LYS A 5 35.00 -13.99 33.89
CA LYS A 5 35.17 -14.17 32.44
C LYS A 5 35.45 -15.66 32.24
N HIS A 6 34.51 -16.42 31.69
CA HIS A 6 34.75 -17.82 31.36
C HIS A 6 34.91 -18.01 29.85
N ARG A 7 36.16 -18.23 29.44
CA ARG A 7 36.54 -18.95 28.21
C ARG A 7 36.21 -20.43 28.40
N LYS A 8 35.56 -21.06 27.42
CA LYS A 8 35.84 -22.45 27.05
C LYS A 8 35.77 -22.62 25.53
N VAL A 9 36.79 -23.31 25.04
CA VAL A 9 37.12 -23.69 23.67
C VAL A 9 36.62 -25.12 23.43
N ILE A 10 35.94 -25.39 22.32
CA ILE A 10 35.75 -26.72 21.71
C ILE A 10 35.65 -26.43 20.19
N ALA A 11 36.73 -26.58 19.40
CA ALA A 11 37.26 -27.80 18.79
C ALA A 11 36.25 -28.47 17.83
N GLY A 12 36.63 -28.58 16.54
CA GLY A 12 35.72 -28.85 15.43
C GLY A 12 35.47 -30.32 15.13
N LEU A 13 34.65 -30.56 14.11
CA LEU A 13 34.67 -31.76 13.30
C LEU A 13 34.10 -31.43 11.91
N ALA A 14 34.92 -31.62 10.87
CA ALA A 14 34.49 -31.67 9.49
C ALA A 14 34.13 -33.12 9.15
N LEU A 15 33.08 -33.34 8.34
CA LEU A 15 33.01 -34.50 7.45
C LEU A 15 32.03 -34.19 6.30
N ALA A 16 32.55 -34.19 5.08
CA ALA A 16 31.79 -34.14 3.84
C ALA A 16 31.32 -35.56 3.46
N ALA A 17 30.13 -35.68 2.88
CA ALA A 17 29.77 -36.82 2.05
C ALA A 17 28.69 -36.39 1.04
N ALA A 18 29.13 -36.14 -0.20
CA ALA A 18 28.27 -36.10 -1.36
C ALA A 18 28.01 -37.54 -1.82
N ALA A 19 26.76 -37.89 -2.08
CA ALA A 19 26.39 -39.09 -2.81
C ALA A 19 25.22 -38.76 -3.74
N ALA A 20 25.52 -38.71 -5.04
CA ALA A 20 24.56 -38.70 -6.12
C ALA A 20 24.49 -40.10 -6.71
N LEU A 21 23.28 -40.67 -6.86
CA LEU A 21 23.00 -41.82 -7.71
C LEU A 21 21.59 -41.69 -8.34
N PRO A 22 21.35 -42.23 -9.55
CA PRO A 22 20.26 -41.83 -10.43
C PRO A 22 19.08 -42.84 -10.54
N LEU A 23 17.91 -42.28 -10.88
CA LEU A 23 16.78 -42.76 -11.71
C LEU A 23 16.14 -44.17 -11.53
N ALA A 24 14.85 -44.10 -11.13
CA ALA A 24 13.64 -44.77 -11.66
C ALA A 24 13.42 -46.30 -11.60
N ALA A 25 12.35 -46.75 -10.91
CA ALA A 25 11.06 -47.21 -11.49
C ALA A 25 10.28 -48.23 -10.60
N CYS A 26 9.03 -47.85 -10.27
CA CYS A 26 7.77 -48.61 -10.08
C CYS A 26 7.72 -49.96 -9.30
N SER A 27 6.89 -50.03 -8.23
CA SER A 27 5.91 -51.12 -8.03
C SER A 27 4.96 -50.89 -6.83
N SER A 28 3.65 -50.84 -7.14
CA SER A 28 2.48 -51.29 -6.35
C SER A 28 2.17 -50.72 -4.94
N THR A 29 1.21 -49.78 -4.94
CA THR A 29 -0.08 -49.78 -4.22
C THR A 29 -0.13 -50.22 -2.75
N ASP A 30 -0.28 -49.22 -1.87
CA ASP A 30 -1.19 -49.29 -0.71
C ASP A 30 -1.82 -47.90 -0.49
N ASP A 31 -3.16 -47.90 -0.44
CA ASP A 31 -4.03 -46.75 -0.27
C ASP A 31 -3.78 -46.04 1.06
N SER A 32 -3.23 -44.82 0.96
CA SER A 32 -3.38 -43.77 1.96
C SER A 32 -3.43 -42.48 1.20
N SER A 33 -4.65 -42.14 0.74
CA SER A 33 -5.00 -40.89 0.10
C SER A 33 -4.63 -39.72 1.00
N SER A 34 -3.36 -39.32 0.89
CA SER A 34 -2.91 -38.02 1.35
C SER A 34 -3.55 -37.04 0.39
N ASP A 35 -4.63 -36.40 0.84
CA ASP A 35 -5.23 -35.23 0.21
C ASP A 35 -4.14 -34.17 0.03
N SER A 36 -3.36 -34.31 -1.04
CA SER A 36 -2.48 -33.28 -1.55
C SER A 36 -3.42 -32.28 -2.20
N SER A 37 -3.97 -31.42 -1.34
CA SER A 37 -4.70 -30.22 -1.75
C SER A 37 -3.77 -29.47 -2.69
N SER A 38 -3.97 -29.67 -3.99
CA SER A 38 -3.36 -28.83 -5.00
C SER A 38 -4.03 -27.49 -4.82
N THR A 39 -3.43 -26.61 -4.00
CA THR A 39 -3.86 -25.23 -3.90
C THR A 39 -3.73 -24.66 -5.31
N GLU A 40 -4.83 -24.58 -6.05
CA GLU A 40 -4.83 -23.93 -7.35
C GLU A 40 -4.33 -22.50 -7.14
N VAL A 41 -3.11 -22.23 -7.60
CA VAL A 41 -2.54 -20.89 -7.57
C VAL A 41 -3.39 -20.03 -8.50
N ALA A 42 -4.07 -19.04 -7.94
CA ALA A 42 -4.96 -18.16 -8.69
C ALA A 42 -4.21 -17.54 -9.87
N LYS A 43 -4.76 -17.70 -11.08
CA LYS A 43 -4.21 -17.08 -12.29
C LYS A 43 -4.56 -15.59 -12.31
N PRO A 44 -3.59 -14.70 -12.61
CA PRO A 44 -3.87 -13.27 -12.75
C PRO A 44 -4.73 -13.02 -13.99
N LEU A 45 -5.68 -12.10 -13.87
CA LEU A 45 -6.51 -11.63 -14.99
C LEU A 45 -5.81 -10.52 -15.79
N ALA A 46 -5.02 -9.70 -15.11
CA ALA A 46 -4.22 -8.66 -15.75
C ALA A 46 -2.90 -8.47 -14.99
N ARG A 47 -1.85 -8.10 -15.72
CA ARG A 47 -0.55 -7.76 -15.16
C ARG A 47 0.08 -6.64 -15.99
N ILE A 48 0.53 -5.61 -15.31
CA ILE A 48 1.33 -4.52 -15.88
C ILE A 48 2.64 -4.47 -15.08
N ASN A 49 3.77 -4.71 -15.76
CA ASN A 49 5.07 -4.80 -15.11
C ASN A 49 5.71 -3.44 -14.83
N ALA A 50 5.37 -2.43 -15.64
CA ALA A 50 5.80 -1.05 -15.47
C ALA A 50 4.58 -0.15 -15.75
N LEU A 51 4.12 0.56 -14.72
CA LEU A 51 3.03 1.51 -14.84
C LEU A 51 3.54 2.79 -15.51
N SER A 52 3.14 3.01 -16.77
CA SER A 52 3.07 4.33 -17.40
C SER A 52 1.61 4.79 -17.29
N GLY A 53 1.20 5.26 -16.10
CA GLY A 53 -0.20 5.55 -15.80
C GLY A 53 -0.59 7.00 -16.03
N GLU A 54 -1.90 7.26 -15.99
CA GLU A 54 -2.40 8.64 -15.91
C GLU A 54 -2.38 9.08 -14.45
N ASP A 55 -3.47 8.83 -13.72
CA ASP A 55 -3.67 9.36 -12.39
C ASP A 55 -4.38 8.36 -11.47
N THR A 56 -4.22 8.57 -10.16
CA THR A 56 -5.14 8.09 -9.14
C THR A 56 -5.94 9.26 -8.59
N ALA A 57 -7.26 9.19 -8.71
CA ALA A 57 -8.19 10.17 -8.18
C ALA A 57 -8.84 9.66 -6.90
N ILE A 58 -8.86 10.47 -5.84
CA ILE A 58 -9.59 10.21 -4.60
C ILE A 58 -10.74 11.19 -4.51
N ALA A 59 -11.95 10.71 -4.75
CA ALA A 59 -13.17 11.48 -4.53
C ALA A 59 -13.34 11.69 -3.02
N LEU A 60 -13.26 12.95 -2.57
CA LEU A 60 -13.27 13.28 -1.15
C LEU A 60 -14.63 12.95 -0.53
N ASP A 61 -14.57 12.31 0.63
CA ASP A 61 -15.77 12.02 1.41
C ASP A 61 -16.30 13.30 2.08
N LYS A 62 -17.62 13.46 2.12
CA LYS A 62 -18.23 14.63 2.77
C LYS A 62 -17.88 14.70 4.26
N GLY A 63 -17.86 13.57 4.95
CA GLY A 63 -17.48 13.48 6.36
C GLY A 63 -16.04 13.92 6.59
N PHE A 64 -15.14 13.67 5.64
CA PHE A 64 -13.78 14.19 5.68
C PHE A 64 -13.75 15.72 5.60
N THR A 65 -14.40 16.30 4.59
CA THR A 65 -14.41 17.75 4.40
C THR A 65 -15.09 18.49 5.56
N ASP A 66 -16.13 17.88 6.13
CA ASP A 66 -16.84 18.42 7.29
C ASP A 66 -15.91 18.37 8.53
N ALA A 67 -15.19 17.27 8.75
CA ALA A 67 -14.22 17.15 9.84
C ALA A 67 -13.09 18.17 9.72
N LEU A 68 -12.52 18.36 8.52
CA LEU A 68 -11.50 19.38 8.28
C LEU A 68 -12.03 20.79 8.61
N THR A 69 -13.27 21.09 8.20
CA THR A 69 -13.93 22.37 8.48
C THR A 69 -14.11 22.59 9.99
N SER A 70 -14.60 21.57 10.72
CA SER A 70 -14.74 21.64 12.18
C SER A 70 -13.41 21.84 12.91
N LEU A 71 -12.33 21.25 12.39
CA LEU A 71 -10.97 21.40 12.92
C LEU A 71 -10.24 22.64 12.42
N LYS A 72 -10.87 23.45 11.55
CA LYS A 72 -10.27 24.62 10.89
C LYS A 72 -8.98 24.28 10.13
N LEU A 73 -8.91 23.06 9.62
CA LEU A 73 -7.83 22.59 8.76
C LEU A 73 -8.18 22.93 7.31
N THR A 74 -7.33 23.72 6.68
CA THR A 74 -7.47 24.05 5.26
C THR A 74 -6.69 23.02 4.43
N PRO A 75 -7.36 22.18 3.63
CA PRO A 75 -6.69 21.26 2.74
C PRO A 75 -6.08 21.99 1.54
N GLY A 76 -4.93 21.51 1.08
CA GLY A 76 -4.27 21.95 -0.14
C GLY A 76 -3.59 20.78 -0.84
N VAL A 77 -3.01 21.05 -2.00
CA VAL A 77 -2.20 20.08 -2.76
C VAL A 77 -0.74 20.48 -2.77
N VAL A 78 0.14 19.51 -3.02
CA VAL A 78 1.59 19.70 -3.09
C VAL A 78 2.12 19.14 -4.41
N GLY A 79 3.05 19.86 -5.02
CA GLY A 79 3.75 19.41 -6.23
C GLY A 79 2.81 19.23 -7.42
N THR A 80 2.82 18.04 -8.02
CA THR A 80 2.03 17.73 -9.23
C THR A 80 0.59 17.30 -8.94
N ALA A 81 0.21 17.14 -7.67
CA ALA A 81 -1.16 16.82 -7.30
C ALA A 81 -2.13 17.96 -7.65
N LYS A 82 -3.36 17.60 -8.00
CA LYS A 82 -4.43 18.55 -8.32
C LYS A 82 -5.66 18.30 -7.47
N LEU A 83 -6.44 19.35 -7.22
CA LEU A 83 -7.79 19.25 -6.66
C LEU A 83 -8.75 19.70 -7.75
N THR A 84 -9.58 18.79 -8.25
CA THR A 84 -10.50 19.07 -9.36
C THR A 84 -11.79 18.30 -9.12
N ASP A 85 -12.93 18.97 -9.25
CA ASP A 85 -14.27 18.38 -9.09
C ASP A 85 -14.45 17.61 -7.76
N GLY A 86 -13.90 18.17 -6.66
CA GLY A 86 -13.96 17.53 -5.33
C GLY A 86 -13.09 16.28 -5.19
N SER A 87 -12.18 16.01 -6.13
CA SER A 87 -11.27 14.88 -6.11
C SER A 87 -9.82 15.32 -6.05
N LEU A 88 -9.03 14.66 -5.20
CA LEU A 88 -7.58 14.79 -5.20
C LEU A 88 -7.01 13.87 -6.29
N VAL A 89 -6.29 14.43 -7.24
CA VAL A 89 -5.73 13.72 -8.40
C VAL A 89 -4.21 13.67 -8.27
N PHE A 90 -3.67 12.46 -8.25
CA PHE A 90 -2.25 12.18 -8.09
C PHE A 90 -1.70 11.48 -9.33
N PRO A 91 -0.78 12.09 -10.06
CA PRO A 91 -0.11 11.44 -11.19
C PRO A 91 0.58 10.15 -10.77
N ILE A 92 0.49 9.13 -11.63
CA ILE A 92 1.20 7.88 -11.43
C ILE A 92 2.59 8.02 -12.05
N THR A 93 3.62 7.88 -11.23
CA THR A 93 5.02 8.05 -11.63
C THR A 93 5.73 6.71 -11.84
N GLY A 94 5.15 5.61 -11.36
CA GLY A 94 5.70 4.29 -11.58
C GLY A 94 5.02 3.16 -10.82
N GLY A 95 5.69 2.02 -10.79
CA GLY A 95 5.27 0.81 -10.11
C GLY A 95 4.77 -0.28 -11.03
N ASN A 96 4.06 -1.25 -10.44
CA ASN A 96 3.57 -2.44 -11.13
C ASN A 96 2.28 -2.92 -10.47
N VAL A 97 1.42 -3.59 -11.24
CA VAL A 97 0.17 -4.13 -10.69
C VAL A 97 -0.16 -5.48 -11.31
N THR A 98 -0.69 -6.38 -10.49
CA THR A 98 -1.30 -7.64 -10.88
C THR A 98 -2.69 -7.72 -10.28
N TYR A 99 -3.68 -7.94 -11.13
CA TYR A 99 -5.08 -8.07 -10.75
C TYR A 99 -5.53 -9.53 -10.87
N TYR A 100 -6.21 -10.02 -9.84
CA TYR A 100 -6.80 -11.34 -9.77
C TYR A 100 -8.32 -11.21 -9.68
N LYS A 101 -9.02 -12.28 -10.05
CA LYS A 101 -10.48 -12.34 -9.89
C LYS A 101 -10.84 -12.26 -8.39
N PRO A 102 -11.77 -11.38 -7.96
CA PRO A 102 -12.26 -11.39 -6.60
C PRO A 102 -12.79 -12.78 -6.22
N GLY A 103 -12.39 -13.27 -5.05
CA GLY A 103 -12.75 -14.61 -4.55
C GLY A 103 -11.78 -15.74 -4.92
N THR A 104 -10.87 -15.53 -5.88
CA THR A 104 -9.83 -16.53 -6.21
C THR A 104 -8.51 -16.28 -5.49
N ALA A 105 -8.22 -15.02 -5.13
CA ALA A 105 -7.05 -14.63 -4.35
C ALA A 105 -7.40 -13.57 -3.31
N LYS A 106 -6.64 -13.54 -2.20
CA LYS A 106 -6.70 -12.48 -1.18
C LYS A 106 -5.27 -12.08 -0.81
N PRO A 107 -4.86 -10.82 -1.04
CA PRO A 107 -5.56 -9.76 -1.77
C PRO A 107 -5.67 -10.08 -3.27
N TYR A 108 -6.66 -9.49 -3.96
CA TYR A 108 -6.84 -9.67 -5.41
C TYR A 108 -6.18 -8.55 -6.24
N VAL A 109 -5.52 -7.59 -5.60
CA VAL A 109 -4.63 -6.63 -6.24
C VAL A 109 -3.29 -6.70 -5.52
N ILE A 110 -2.22 -6.91 -6.27
CA ILE A 110 -0.85 -6.98 -5.74
C ILE A 110 0.02 -6.08 -6.60
N GLY A 111 0.94 -5.35 -5.98
CA GLY A 111 1.81 -4.44 -6.70
C GLY A 111 2.35 -3.32 -5.82
N GLN A 112 2.85 -2.29 -6.48
CA GLN A 112 3.21 -1.01 -5.89
C GLN A 112 2.76 0.07 -6.88
N VAL A 113 2.14 1.15 -6.41
CA VAL A 113 1.81 2.31 -7.25
C VAL A 113 2.43 3.55 -6.63
N GLN A 114 3.19 4.26 -7.44
CA GLN A 114 4.04 5.36 -7.01
C GLN A 114 3.48 6.70 -7.50
N HIS A 115 3.57 7.72 -6.65
CA HIS A 115 3.07 9.09 -6.89
C HIS A 115 4.09 10.13 -6.41
N GLU A 116 5.38 9.95 -6.74
CA GLU A 116 6.46 10.85 -6.29
C GLU A 116 6.26 12.29 -6.79
N GLY A 117 6.70 13.24 -5.98
CA GLY A 117 6.57 14.67 -6.30
C GLY A 117 5.13 15.19 -6.23
N SER A 118 4.20 14.39 -5.73
CA SER A 118 2.80 14.77 -5.48
C SER A 118 2.46 14.62 -3.99
N GLY A 119 1.42 15.31 -3.54
CA GLY A 119 1.00 15.24 -2.15
C GLY A 119 -0.21 16.08 -1.79
N LEU A 120 -0.58 16.04 -0.51
CA LEU A 120 -1.59 16.90 0.08
C LEU A 120 -1.00 17.68 1.25
N SER A 121 -1.60 18.83 1.56
CA SER A 121 -1.24 19.61 2.73
C SER A 121 -2.46 19.92 3.58
N LEU A 122 -2.24 20.06 4.88
CA LEU A 122 -3.23 20.50 5.86
C LEU A 122 -2.62 21.68 6.61
N THR A 123 -3.33 22.82 6.58
CA THR A 123 -2.86 24.06 7.21
C THR A 123 -3.83 24.52 8.29
N ALA A 124 -3.30 24.86 9.47
CA ALA A 124 -4.03 25.57 10.52
C ALA A 124 -3.12 26.63 11.15
N GLY A 125 -3.53 27.90 11.05
CA GLY A 125 -2.70 29.03 11.48
C GLY A 125 -1.33 29.00 10.80
N ASP A 126 -0.27 29.05 11.61
CA ASP A 126 1.13 29.02 11.15
C ASP A 126 1.68 27.60 10.94
N THR A 127 0.86 26.57 11.15
CA THR A 127 1.26 25.17 11.01
C THR A 127 0.77 24.60 9.69
N LYS A 128 1.70 24.15 8.86
CA LYS A 128 1.46 23.43 7.62
C LYS A 128 2.07 22.03 7.71
N VAL A 129 1.24 21.01 7.57
CA VAL A 129 1.67 19.62 7.40
C VAL A 129 1.56 19.26 5.93
N GLU A 130 2.59 18.63 5.37
CA GLU A 130 2.57 18.11 4.00
C GLU A 130 2.81 16.62 4.03
N LEU A 131 1.94 15.87 3.36
CA LEU A 131 2.05 14.44 3.12
C LEU A 131 2.37 14.25 1.65
N THR A 132 3.53 13.68 1.34
CA THR A 132 4.08 13.67 -0.04
C THR A 132 4.67 12.32 -0.41
N ASN A 133 4.98 12.14 -1.69
CA ASN A 133 5.67 10.96 -2.23
C ASN A 133 4.94 9.65 -1.89
N PHE A 134 3.67 9.56 -2.26
CA PHE A 134 2.86 8.42 -1.90
C PHE A 134 3.32 7.14 -2.61
N ASN A 135 3.49 6.08 -1.85
CA ASN A 135 3.69 4.72 -2.35
C ASN A 135 2.59 3.80 -1.82
N VAL A 136 1.80 3.27 -2.75
CA VAL A 136 0.60 2.46 -2.49
C VAL A 136 0.96 0.99 -2.60
N ASP A 137 0.79 0.26 -1.51
CA ASP A 137 0.91 -1.20 -1.45
C ASP A 137 -0.49 -1.82 -1.30
N PRO A 138 -1.16 -2.20 -2.40
CA PRO A 138 -2.43 -2.90 -2.34
C PRO A 138 -2.32 -4.32 -1.74
N GLY A 139 -1.11 -4.90 -1.74
CA GLY A 139 -0.83 -6.24 -1.22
C GLY A 139 -1.03 -6.34 0.29
N ILE A 140 -0.70 -5.27 1.03
CA ILE A 140 -0.98 -5.16 2.47
C ILE A 140 -2.00 -4.07 2.80
N SER A 141 -2.61 -3.48 1.78
CA SER A 141 -3.63 -2.43 1.89
C SER A 141 -3.14 -1.18 2.63
N ARG A 142 -1.93 -0.70 2.32
CA ARG A 142 -1.33 0.47 2.98
C ARG A 142 -0.81 1.47 1.97
N VAL A 143 -0.86 2.74 2.34
CA VAL A 143 -0.18 3.83 1.62
C VAL A 143 0.86 4.43 2.54
N TYR A 144 2.08 4.53 2.03
CA TYR A 144 3.20 5.17 2.69
C TYR A 144 3.50 6.53 2.05
N GLY A 145 4.17 7.40 2.79
CA GLY A 145 4.68 8.66 2.25
C GLY A 145 5.50 9.43 3.27
N ASP A 146 6.05 10.55 2.83
CA ASP A 146 6.84 11.44 3.67
C ASP A 146 5.96 12.51 4.33
N VAL A 147 6.34 12.90 5.55
CA VAL A 147 5.66 13.92 6.32
C VAL A 147 6.62 15.06 6.61
N THR A 148 6.24 16.26 6.22
CA THR A 148 6.92 17.49 6.65
C THR A 148 5.97 18.36 7.47
N VAL A 149 6.53 19.06 8.46
CA VAL A 149 5.83 20.07 9.25
C VAL A 149 6.63 21.36 9.12
N ASN A 150 6.00 22.40 8.56
CA ASN A 150 6.64 23.70 8.29
C ASN A 150 7.97 23.56 7.54
N GLY A 151 7.99 22.67 6.53
CA GLY A 151 9.16 22.39 5.69
C GLY A 151 10.25 21.53 6.33
N LYS A 152 10.08 21.06 7.57
CA LYS A 152 11.00 20.14 8.24
C LYS A 152 10.47 18.71 8.17
N VAL A 153 11.33 17.75 7.85
CA VAL A 153 10.96 16.34 7.83
C VAL A 153 10.59 15.89 9.25
N ALA A 154 9.37 15.39 9.41
CA ALA A 154 8.86 14.80 10.64
C ALA A 154 8.91 13.26 10.59
N ALA A 155 8.63 12.69 9.42
CA ALA A 155 8.75 11.25 9.18
C ALA A 155 9.02 10.98 7.69
N THR A 156 9.70 9.88 7.39
CA THR A 156 9.89 9.39 6.02
C THR A 156 9.23 8.01 5.89
N SER A 157 8.61 7.74 4.74
CA SER A 157 7.90 6.48 4.50
C SER A 157 6.96 6.06 5.64
N ALA A 158 6.28 7.04 6.25
CA ALA A 158 5.30 6.79 7.30
C ALA A 158 4.10 6.05 6.73
N PHE A 159 3.48 5.17 7.51
CA PHE A 159 2.18 4.62 7.15
C PHE A 159 1.15 5.74 7.27
N LEU A 160 0.57 6.17 6.15
CA LEU A 160 -0.30 7.36 6.09
C LEU A 160 -1.77 6.99 5.95
N PHE A 161 -2.10 6.07 5.05
CA PHE A 161 -3.48 5.70 4.76
C PHE A 161 -3.69 4.19 4.74
N GLN A 162 -4.79 3.75 5.32
CA GLN A 162 -5.26 2.38 5.26
C GLN A 162 -6.25 2.23 4.10
N LEU A 163 -6.03 1.24 3.25
CA LEU A 163 -6.93 0.92 2.15
C LEU A 163 -7.96 -0.12 2.58
N ARG A 164 -9.19 0.00 2.09
CA ARG A 164 -10.24 -1.03 2.22
C ARG A 164 -10.87 -1.28 0.86
N GLY A 165 -10.46 -2.39 0.24
CA GLY A 165 -10.92 -2.78 -1.09
C GLY A 165 -12.28 -3.48 -1.13
N ALA A 166 -12.98 -3.70 -0.01
CA ALA A 166 -14.23 -4.48 0.00
C ALA A 166 -15.33 -3.93 -0.94
N THR A 167 -15.23 -2.67 -1.35
CA THR A 167 -16.15 -1.96 -2.25
C THR A 167 -15.62 -1.80 -3.67
N LEU A 168 -14.51 -2.46 -4.04
CA LEU A 168 -13.97 -2.41 -5.39
C LEU A 168 -14.97 -2.95 -6.41
N LYS A 169 -15.20 -2.16 -7.46
CA LYS A 169 -15.94 -2.55 -8.65
C LYS A 169 -15.09 -3.51 -9.49
N PRO A 170 -15.71 -4.30 -10.38
CA PRO A 170 -14.98 -5.07 -11.38
C PRO A 170 -14.04 -4.17 -12.19
N LEU A 171 -12.89 -4.71 -12.59
CA LEU A 171 -11.95 -4.03 -13.49
C LEU A 171 -12.67 -3.61 -14.77
N GLN A 172 -12.54 -2.34 -15.14
CA GLN A 172 -13.08 -1.78 -16.37
C GLN A 172 -11.93 -1.49 -17.35
N THR A 173 -12.23 -1.51 -18.63
CA THR A 173 -11.26 -1.21 -19.71
C THR A 173 -11.92 -0.26 -20.69
N GLU A 174 -11.25 0.85 -20.99
CA GLU A 174 -11.70 1.87 -21.93
C GLU A 174 -10.56 2.22 -22.88
N GLY A 175 -10.65 1.80 -24.14
CA GLY A 175 -9.55 1.93 -25.10
C GLY A 175 -8.26 1.28 -24.58
N ASP A 176 -7.19 2.07 -24.53
CA ASP A 176 -5.87 1.65 -24.03
C ASP A 176 -5.68 1.90 -22.53
N THR A 177 -6.79 2.03 -21.77
CA THR A 177 -6.75 2.25 -20.32
C THR A 177 -7.49 1.15 -19.56
N ALA A 178 -7.02 0.90 -18.35
CA ALA A 178 -7.68 0.06 -17.36
C ALA A 178 -8.02 0.91 -16.13
N ILE A 179 -9.25 0.75 -15.64
CA ILE A 179 -9.82 1.56 -14.57
C ILE A 179 -10.26 0.63 -13.45
N LEU A 180 -9.79 0.92 -12.23
CA LEU A 180 -10.20 0.24 -11.02
C LEU A 180 -10.68 1.26 -9.99
N GLU A 181 -11.92 1.11 -9.54
CA GLU A 181 -12.60 2.08 -8.68
C GLU A 181 -13.24 1.40 -7.48
N GLY A 182 -13.28 2.09 -6.35
CA GLY A 182 -14.09 1.69 -5.20
C GLY A 182 -13.29 1.36 -3.95
N THR A 183 -11.97 1.52 -3.95
CA THR A 183 -11.16 1.35 -2.73
C THR A 183 -11.40 2.53 -1.81
N LYS A 184 -11.86 2.28 -0.59
CA LYS A 184 -11.97 3.33 0.43
C LYS A 184 -10.60 3.61 1.05
N VAL A 185 -10.28 4.88 1.22
CA VAL A 185 -9.01 5.36 1.77
C VAL A 185 -9.27 5.98 3.13
N PHE A 186 -8.70 5.40 4.19
CA PHE A 186 -8.84 5.88 5.56
C PHE A 186 -7.52 6.46 6.06
N ILE A 187 -7.58 7.43 6.97
CA ILE A 187 -6.40 7.84 7.75
C ILE A 187 -5.86 6.62 8.50
N SER A 188 -4.54 6.45 8.53
CA SER A 188 -3.93 5.39 9.33
C SER A 188 -3.82 5.81 10.81
N PRO A 189 -3.66 4.85 11.74
CA PRO A 189 -3.41 5.17 13.15
C PRO A 189 -2.16 6.03 13.37
N VAL A 190 -1.11 5.81 12.58
CA VAL A 190 0.15 6.57 12.67
C VAL A 190 -0.05 8.03 12.24
N ALA A 191 -0.71 8.24 11.09
CA ALA A 191 -1.03 9.58 10.63
C ALA A 191 -2.01 10.30 11.56
N ALA A 192 -3.02 9.60 12.09
CA ALA A 192 -3.96 10.17 13.05
C ALA A 192 -3.23 10.68 14.29
N GLY A 193 -2.35 9.88 14.89
CA GLY A 193 -1.53 10.29 16.03
C GLY A 193 -0.68 11.51 15.72
N LEU A 194 0.06 11.50 14.59
CA LEU A 194 0.90 12.64 14.20
C LEU A 194 0.08 13.92 13.99
N LEU A 195 -1.05 13.85 13.30
CA LEU A 195 -1.91 15.01 13.04
C LEU A 195 -2.52 15.55 14.33
N ASN A 196 -2.99 14.67 15.21
CA ASN A 196 -3.52 15.00 16.52
C ASN A 196 -2.47 15.72 17.38
N ASP A 197 -1.25 15.18 17.46
CA ASP A 197 -0.13 15.80 18.17
C ASP A 197 0.25 17.16 17.57
N THR A 198 0.26 17.26 16.24
CA THR A 198 0.67 18.48 15.52
C THR A 198 -0.35 19.62 15.67
N PHE A 199 -1.64 19.30 15.64
CA PHE A 199 -2.71 20.29 15.71
C PHE A 199 -3.37 20.42 17.08
N GLY A 200 -2.91 19.65 18.09
CA GLY A 200 -3.45 19.68 19.45
C GLY A 200 -4.92 19.27 19.50
N THR A 201 -5.28 18.18 18.82
CA THR A 201 -6.66 17.67 18.74
C THR A 201 -6.69 16.15 18.90
N ASP A 202 -7.86 15.59 19.16
CA ASP A 202 -8.08 14.14 19.30
C ASP A 202 -9.09 13.63 18.24
N ALA A 203 -9.53 14.53 17.36
CA ALA A 203 -10.65 14.30 16.47
C ALA A 203 -10.27 13.51 15.22
N VAL A 204 -8.98 13.46 14.84
CA VAL A 204 -8.53 12.66 13.71
C VAL A 204 -8.41 11.21 14.19
N THR A 205 -9.19 10.32 13.61
CA THR A 205 -9.18 8.89 13.94
C THR A 205 -8.86 8.06 12.71
N ASP A 206 -8.47 6.80 12.92
CA ASP A 206 -8.26 5.83 11.84
C ASP A 206 -9.57 5.38 11.14
N GLN A 207 -10.71 5.84 11.66
CA GLN A 207 -12.03 5.66 11.06
C GLN A 207 -12.41 6.80 10.10
N LEU A 208 -11.60 7.87 10.07
CA LEU A 208 -11.84 8.99 9.18
C LEU A 208 -11.60 8.55 7.73
N LEU A 209 -12.69 8.36 7.00
CA LEU A 209 -12.70 8.07 5.58
C LEU A 209 -12.30 9.33 4.82
N VAL A 210 -11.16 9.32 4.15
CA VAL A 210 -10.70 10.42 3.29
C VAL A 210 -11.52 10.48 2.01
N GLY A 211 -11.79 9.32 1.41
CA GLY A 211 -12.50 9.24 0.14
C GLY A 211 -12.48 7.87 -0.51
N VAL A 212 -12.90 7.84 -1.77
CA VAL A 212 -12.94 6.65 -2.61
C VAL A 212 -11.97 6.81 -3.78
N ALA A 213 -11.03 5.88 -3.91
CA ALA A 213 -10.03 5.89 -4.95
C ALA A 213 -10.54 5.28 -6.26
N LYS A 214 -10.16 5.93 -7.36
CA LYS A 214 -10.22 5.49 -8.75
C LYS A 214 -8.81 5.58 -9.33
N ILE A 215 -8.26 4.45 -9.77
CA ILE A 215 -6.98 4.40 -10.47
C ILE A 215 -7.23 4.17 -11.96
N THR A 216 -6.58 4.96 -12.80
CA THR A 216 -6.58 4.81 -14.25
C THR A 216 -5.14 4.63 -14.72
N VAL A 217 -4.87 3.55 -15.45
CA VAL A 217 -3.53 3.22 -15.97
C VAL A 217 -3.61 2.88 -17.45
N ASN A 218 -2.55 3.18 -18.20
CA ASN A 218 -2.43 2.70 -19.56
C ASN A 218 -2.15 1.20 -19.56
N THR A 219 -2.77 0.47 -20.48
CA THR A 219 -2.57 -0.97 -20.68
C THR A 219 -1.47 -1.26 -21.71
N THR A 220 -1.07 -0.25 -22.46
CA THR A 220 0.01 -0.28 -23.46
C THR A 220 1.14 0.66 -23.03
N PRO A 221 2.42 0.25 -23.13
CA PRO A 221 3.57 1.07 -22.76
C PRO A 221 3.68 2.39 -23.53
#